data_AF-A0A0W0FGW1-F1
#
_entry.id   AF-A0A0W0FGW1-F1
#
_cell.length_a   1.000
_cell.length_b   1.000
_cell.length_c   1.000
_cell.angle_alpha   90.00
_cell.angle_beta   90.00
_cell.angle_gamma   90.00
#
_symmetry.space_group_name_H-M   'P 1'
#
loop_
_entity.id
_entity.type
_entity.pdbx_description
1 polymer ?
#
loop_
_entity_poly.entity_id
_entity_poly.type
_entity_poly.pdbx_seq_one_letter_code
_entity_poly.pdbx_strand_id
1 'polypeptide(L)'
;MPLLRTSLAVAVALLSGFARALPPSSSVGGLSKPSSTTSSAAVTGSQIRAVQDPVFHFYLQNSDGKAVLGPESSSGHFDIDGTISISDSSPSLYLNADSSSSKSYQALTFNETATTSSWGLEGDTIIITDPRQLNFLACATNSSEIYDVYLQMGNDIPSGQSCTMITLHLPCLC
;
A
#
# COMPACT_ATOMS: atom_id res chain seq x y z
N MET A 1 -13.98 33.24 41.21
CA MET A 1 -13.52 32.32 42.29
C MET A 1 -12.96 31.08 41.62
N PRO A 2 -11.81 30.55 42.05
CA PRO A 2 -10.44 30.98 41.71
C PRO A 2 -9.75 29.88 40.86
N LEU A 3 -8.60 30.02 40.20
CA LEU A 3 -7.26 30.26 40.76
C LEU A 3 -6.28 30.56 39.61
N LEU A 4 -5.62 31.71 39.77
CA LEU A 4 -4.34 32.10 39.22
C LEU A 4 -3.22 31.19 39.76
N ARG A 5 -2.23 30.80 38.94
CA ARG A 5 -0.85 30.42 39.33
C ARG A 5 0.02 30.38 38.06
N THR A 6 0.73 31.45 37.71
CA THR A 6 2.07 31.88 38.18
C THR A 6 3.23 31.04 37.62
N SER A 7 3.92 31.66 36.67
CA SER A 7 5.32 31.63 36.24
C SER A 7 6.30 30.58 36.78
N LEU A 8 7.16 30.06 35.88
CA LEU A 8 8.62 30.16 36.06
C LEU A 8 9.37 29.94 34.73
N ALA A 9 10.01 30.99 34.22
CA ALA A 9 11.18 30.89 33.34
C ALA A 9 12.42 30.70 34.23
N VAL A 10 13.47 29.99 33.77
CA VAL A 10 14.88 30.27 34.11
C VAL A 10 15.86 29.42 33.30
N ALA A 11 16.87 30.16 32.81
CA ALA A 11 18.28 29.85 32.53
C ALA A 11 18.73 28.92 31.39
N VAL A 12 19.30 29.61 30.40
CA VAL A 12 20.45 29.27 29.56
C VAL A 12 21.67 28.86 30.39
N ALA A 13 22.40 27.85 29.94
CA ALA A 13 23.82 27.67 30.27
C ALA A 13 24.60 27.23 29.01
N LEU A 14 25.37 28.16 28.46
CA LEU A 14 26.45 27.92 27.50
C LEU A 14 27.70 27.53 28.29
N LEU A 15 28.33 26.41 27.95
CA LEU A 15 29.71 26.10 28.38
C LEU A 15 30.48 25.48 27.21
N SER A 16 31.34 26.30 26.63
CA SER A 16 32.43 25.94 25.72
C SER A 16 33.57 25.31 26.52
N GLY A 17 34.11 24.18 26.06
CA GLY A 17 35.32 23.55 26.63
C GLY A 17 36.13 22.84 25.55
N PHE A 18 37.36 23.29 25.34
CA PHE A 18 38.32 22.85 24.32
C PHE A 18 39.39 21.93 24.92
N ALA A 19 39.89 20.99 24.10
CA ALA A 19 41.09 20.13 24.25
C ALA A 19 41.00 19.00 25.31
N ARG A 20 41.56 17.79 25.11
CA ARG A 20 42.83 17.40 24.47
C ARG A 20 42.81 15.91 24.15
N ALA A 21 43.44 15.52 23.03
CA ALA A 21 43.56 14.15 22.54
C ALA A 21 44.45 13.24 23.42
N LEU A 22 44.08 11.95 23.51
CA LEU A 22 44.90 10.83 23.96
C LEU A 22 44.81 9.67 22.96
N PRO A 23 45.88 8.87 22.78
CA PRO A 23 46.00 7.82 21.75
C PRO A 23 45.20 6.54 22.05
N PRO A 24 44.95 5.66 21.05
CA PRO A 24 44.11 4.48 21.20
C PRO A 24 44.90 3.34 21.86
N SER A 25 44.27 2.65 22.82
CA SER A 25 44.77 1.38 23.35
C SER A 25 43.73 0.29 23.06
N SER A 26 44.15 -0.66 22.23
CA SER A 26 43.40 -1.84 21.81
C SER A 26 43.02 -2.72 23.00
N SER A 27 41.78 -3.19 23.06
CA SER A 27 41.42 -4.36 23.86
C SER A 27 40.19 -5.10 23.30
N VAL A 28 40.45 -6.29 22.76
CA VAL A 28 39.67 -7.54 22.82
C VAL A 28 38.18 -7.52 22.44
N GLY A 29 37.91 -7.97 21.20
CA GLY A 29 37.14 -9.20 20.95
C GLY A 29 35.80 -9.37 21.67
N GLY A 30 34.82 -8.54 21.35
CA GLY A 30 33.40 -8.90 21.49
C GLY A 30 32.96 -9.67 20.25
N LEU A 31 32.80 -10.99 20.37
CA LEU A 31 32.19 -11.83 19.34
C LEU A 31 30.69 -11.50 19.27
N SER A 32 30.33 -10.45 18.52
CA SER A 32 28.96 -10.21 18.10
C SER A 32 28.55 -11.39 17.22
N LYS A 33 27.74 -12.30 17.76
CA LYS A 33 27.04 -13.32 16.99
C LYS A 33 26.47 -12.64 15.75
N PRO A 34 26.77 -13.10 14.52
CA PRO A 34 26.13 -12.54 13.34
C PRO A 34 24.63 -12.69 13.56
N SER A 35 23.94 -11.54 13.66
CA SER A 35 22.49 -11.52 13.57
C SER A 35 22.20 -12.09 12.19
N SER A 36 21.71 -13.32 12.15
CA SER A 36 21.18 -13.92 10.96
C SER A 36 20.05 -13.01 10.51
N THR A 37 20.32 -12.10 9.58
CA THR A 37 19.29 -11.61 8.67
C THR A 37 18.82 -12.86 7.96
N THR A 38 17.68 -13.41 8.42
CA THR A 38 16.89 -14.27 7.57
C THR A 38 16.59 -13.43 6.35
N SER A 39 17.33 -13.67 5.27
CA SER A 39 16.97 -13.14 3.97
C SER A 39 15.63 -13.79 3.69
N SER A 40 14.55 -13.05 3.90
CA SER A 40 13.24 -13.41 3.40
C SER A 40 13.44 -13.78 1.94
N ALA A 41 12.84 -14.89 1.50
CA ALA A 41 12.75 -15.15 0.07
C ALA A 41 12.24 -13.86 -0.60
N ALA A 42 12.86 -13.45 -1.70
CA ALA A 42 12.35 -12.32 -2.46
C ALA A 42 10.88 -12.63 -2.75
N VAL A 43 9.97 -11.77 -2.28
CA VAL A 43 8.56 -11.93 -2.58
C VAL A 43 8.46 -11.83 -4.11
N THR A 44 8.02 -12.92 -4.73
CA THR A 44 7.78 -12.95 -6.17
C THR A 44 6.54 -12.14 -6.49
N GLY A 45 6.44 -11.63 -7.71
CA GLY A 45 5.33 -10.78 -8.13
C GLY A 45 5.63 -9.29 -8.00
N SER A 46 4.71 -8.49 -8.54
CA SER A 46 4.81 -7.03 -8.55
C SER A 46 3.80 -6.44 -7.58
N GLN A 47 4.17 -5.37 -6.90
CA GLN A 47 3.16 -4.54 -6.25
C GLN A 47 2.28 -3.86 -7.32
N ILE A 48 1.12 -3.37 -6.92
CA ILE A 48 0.23 -2.58 -7.78
C ILE A 48 -0.12 -1.32 -6.99
N ARG A 49 -0.01 -0.13 -7.60
CA ARG A 49 -0.21 1.16 -6.92
C ARG A 49 -1.03 2.14 -7.73
N ALA A 50 -1.67 3.09 -7.04
CA ALA A 50 -2.27 4.25 -7.68
C ALA A 50 -1.24 5.37 -7.89
N VAL A 51 -1.42 6.14 -8.97
CA VAL A 51 -0.49 7.22 -9.39
C VAL A 51 -1.15 8.59 -9.43
N GLN A 52 -2.33 8.72 -8.83
CA GLN A 52 -3.10 9.96 -8.76
C GLN A 52 -3.46 10.30 -7.31
N ASP A 53 -3.50 11.58 -7.00
CA ASP A 53 -4.07 12.08 -5.74
C ASP A 53 -5.57 11.72 -5.63
N PRO A 54 -6.10 11.49 -4.41
CA PRO A 54 -5.43 11.60 -3.11
C PRO A 54 -4.69 10.32 -2.68
N VAL A 55 -4.65 9.29 -3.52
CA VAL A 55 -4.14 7.95 -3.21
C VAL A 55 -2.79 7.68 -3.87
N PHE A 56 -2.02 8.73 -4.18
CA PHE A 56 -0.70 8.59 -4.76
C PHE A 56 0.20 7.76 -3.85
N HIS A 57 0.85 6.74 -4.41
CA HIS A 57 1.65 5.75 -3.65
C HIS A 57 0.85 4.93 -2.61
N PHE A 58 -0.47 4.79 -2.80
CA PHE A 58 -1.20 3.73 -2.10
C PHE A 58 -1.22 2.47 -2.96
N TYR A 59 -1.09 1.34 -2.27
CA TYR A 59 -0.84 0.04 -2.86
C TYR A 59 -2.04 -0.88 -2.68
N LEU A 60 -2.30 -1.69 -3.70
CA LEU A 60 -3.35 -2.69 -3.67
C LEU A 60 -3.02 -3.76 -2.63
N GLN A 61 -4.01 -4.06 -1.79
CA GLN A 61 -3.88 -5.02 -0.72
C GLN A 61 -5.22 -5.72 -0.47
N ASN A 62 -5.12 -6.87 0.19
CA ASN A 62 -6.28 -7.63 0.65
C ASN A 62 -6.61 -7.28 2.10
N SER A 63 -7.83 -6.80 2.33
CA SER A 63 -8.39 -6.58 3.67
C SER A 63 -9.61 -7.49 3.82
N ASP A 64 -9.46 -8.63 4.48
CA ASP A 64 -10.55 -9.59 4.75
C ASP A 64 -11.33 -10.01 3.49
N GLY A 65 -10.63 -10.27 2.38
CA GLY A 65 -11.23 -10.65 1.09
C GLY A 65 -11.67 -9.47 0.24
N LYS A 66 -11.55 -8.23 0.74
CA LYS A 66 -11.85 -7.01 0.00
C LYS A 66 -10.57 -6.39 -0.57
N ALA A 67 -10.64 -5.93 -1.82
CA ALA A 67 -9.58 -5.09 -2.38
C ALA A 67 -9.68 -3.66 -1.83
N VAL A 68 -8.55 -3.17 -1.31
CA VAL A 68 -8.39 -1.80 -0.84
C VAL A 68 -7.03 -1.24 -1.29
N LEU A 69 -6.89 0.08 -1.24
CA LEU A 69 -5.62 0.78 -1.37
C LEU A 69 -5.16 1.25 0.00
N GLY A 70 -3.89 1.06 0.32
CA GLY A 70 -3.30 1.50 1.59
C GLY A 70 -1.79 1.71 1.55
N PRO A 71 -1.13 1.83 2.71
CA PRO A 71 0.30 2.10 2.77
C PRO A 71 1.13 0.93 2.20
N GLU A 72 2.30 1.26 1.66
CA GLU A 72 3.23 0.29 1.05
C GLU A 72 3.57 -0.89 1.98
N SER A 73 3.68 -0.64 3.28
CA SER A 73 4.01 -1.65 4.28
C SER A 73 3.00 -2.80 4.38
N SER A 74 1.77 -2.60 3.91
CA SER A 74 0.71 -3.62 3.85
C SER A 74 0.37 -4.05 2.42
N SER A 75 1.14 -3.61 1.43
CA SER A 75 0.96 -3.95 0.02
C SER A 75 0.99 -5.46 -0.20
N GLY A 76 0.09 -5.93 -1.07
CA GLY A 76 0.24 -7.25 -1.69
C GLY A 76 1.33 -7.24 -2.75
N HIS A 77 1.82 -8.43 -3.08
CA HIS A 77 2.60 -8.70 -4.29
C HIS A 77 1.80 -9.67 -5.16
N PHE A 78 1.78 -9.40 -6.46
CA PHE A 78 0.83 -10.03 -7.36
C PHE A 78 1.52 -10.67 -8.56
N ASP A 79 1.10 -11.89 -8.87
CA ASP A 79 1.34 -12.54 -10.16
C ASP A 79 0.23 -12.13 -11.13
N ILE A 80 0.61 -11.75 -12.35
CA ILE A 80 -0.30 -11.20 -13.36
C ILE A 80 -0.11 -11.98 -14.66
N ASP A 81 -1.08 -12.83 -14.99
CA ASP A 81 -1.11 -13.64 -16.22
C ASP A 81 -2.55 -14.05 -16.55
N GLY A 82 -3.31 -13.13 -17.17
CA GLY A 82 -4.76 -13.27 -17.40
C GLY A 82 -5.62 -13.15 -16.14
N THR A 83 -5.10 -13.60 -15.00
CA THR A 83 -5.62 -13.36 -13.66
C THR A 83 -4.64 -12.53 -12.85
N ILE A 84 -5.09 -11.95 -11.73
CA ILE A 84 -4.20 -11.31 -10.75
C ILE A 84 -4.34 -12.09 -9.44
N SER A 85 -3.26 -12.69 -8.95
CA SER A 85 -3.25 -13.45 -7.69
C SER A 85 -2.19 -12.97 -6.72
N ILE A 86 -2.46 -13.04 -5.42
CA ILE A 86 -1.46 -12.74 -4.39
C ILE A 86 -0.40 -13.84 -4.38
N SER A 87 0.85 -13.45 -4.66
CA SER A 87 1.98 -14.37 -4.90
C SER A 87 2.41 -15.18 -3.69
N ASP A 88 2.22 -14.65 -2.49
CA ASP A 88 2.64 -15.24 -1.22
C ASP A 88 1.48 -15.83 -0.40
N SER A 89 0.28 -15.90 -0.96
CA SER A 89 -0.89 -16.47 -0.31
C SER A 89 -1.01 -17.98 -0.53
N SER A 90 -1.34 -18.73 0.53
CA SER A 90 -1.71 -20.16 0.45
C SER A 90 -3.01 -20.40 1.23
N PRO A 91 -4.14 -20.70 0.57
CA PRO A 91 -4.32 -20.84 -0.89
C PRO A 91 -4.15 -19.53 -1.66
N SER A 92 -3.95 -19.61 -2.98
CA SER A 92 -3.86 -18.43 -3.84
C SER A 92 -5.17 -17.65 -3.82
N LEU A 93 -5.08 -16.32 -3.65
CA LEU A 93 -6.23 -15.44 -3.67
C LEU A 93 -6.21 -14.58 -4.93
N TYR A 94 -7.28 -14.65 -5.71
CA TYR A 94 -7.44 -13.99 -7.00
C TYR A 94 -8.28 -12.73 -6.87
N LEU A 95 -7.81 -11.64 -7.47
CA LEU A 95 -8.58 -10.41 -7.63
C LEU A 95 -9.70 -10.64 -8.65
N ASN A 96 -10.93 -10.42 -8.23
CA ASN A 96 -12.12 -10.66 -9.02
C ASN A 96 -13.01 -9.42 -9.01
N ALA A 97 -13.51 -9.05 -10.19
CA ALA A 97 -14.53 -8.04 -10.34
C ALA A 97 -15.92 -8.67 -10.32
N ASP A 98 -16.82 -8.13 -9.49
CA ASP A 98 -18.21 -8.56 -9.43
C ASP A 98 -19.00 -8.06 -10.65
N SER A 99 -18.97 -8.85 -11.72
CA SER A 99 -19.69 -8.59 -12.96
C SER A 99 -21.20 -8.78 -12.87
N SER A 100 -21.72 -9.29 -11.74
CA SER A 100 -23.16 -9.47 -11.52
C SER A 100 -23.88 -8.20 -11.04
N SER A 101 -23.12 -7.17 -10.65
CA SER A 101 -23.64 -5.88 -10.23
C SER A 101 -24.41 -5.18 -11.35
N SER A 102 -25.60 -4.65 -11.04
CA SER A 102 -26.37 -3.77 -11.94
C SER A 102 -25.87 -2.32 -11.94
N LYS A 103 -24.88 -2.00 -11.10
CA LYS A 103 -24.26 -0.67 -11.04
C LYS A 103 -23.15 -0.58 -12.07
N SER A 104 -22.87 0.63 -12.54
CA SER A 104 -21.71 0.88 -13.40
C SER A 104 -20.39 1.02 -12.65
N TYR A 105 -20.30 0.40 -11.46
CA TYR A 105 -19.07 0.06 -10.75
C TYR A 105 -19.18 -1.37 -10.20
N GLN A 106 -18.06 -2.07 -10.15
CA GLN A 106 -17.97 -3.45 -9.69
C GLN A 106 -17.07 -3.52 -8.47
N ALA A 107 -17.53 -4.23 -7.43
CA ALA A 107 -16.71 -4.51 -6.26
C ALA A 107 -15.55 -5.42 -6.65
N LEU A 108 -14.37 -5.15 -6.08
CA LEU A 108 -13.20 -6.00 -6.23
C LEU A 108 -12.99 -6.82 -4.96
N THR A 109 -12.81 -8.13 -5.14
CA THR A 109 -12.64 -9.10 -4.04
C THR A 109 -11.48 -10.03 -4.30
N PHE A 110 -10.92 -10.58 -3.23
CA PHE A 110 -9.89 -11.61 -3.23
C PHE A 110 -10.49 -12.94 -2.79
N ASN A 111 -10.59 -13.91 -3.70
CA ASN A 111 -11.17 -15.23 -3.42
C ASN A 111 -10.27 -16.35 -3.96
N GLU A 112 -10.44 -17.57 -3.46
CA GLU A 112 -9.65 -18.75 -3.89
C GLU A 112 -9.90 -19.17 -5.35
N THR A 113 -11.00 -18.71 -5.94
CA THR A 113 -11.37 -18.99 -7.34
C THR A 113 -11.21 -17.74 -8.19
N ALA A 114 -10.47 -17.84 -9.29
CA ALA A 114 -10.46 -16.81 -10.32
C ALA A 114 -11.77 -16.84 -11.14
N THR A 115 -12.61 -15.83 -10.95
CA THR A 115 -13.80 -15.58 -11.78
C THR A 115 -13.55 -14.51 -12.84
N THR A 116 -12.53 -13.68 -12.67
CA THR A 116 -12.08 -12.70 -13.66
C THR A 116 -10.76 -13.16 -14.27
N SER A 117 -10.78 -13.49 -15.56
CA SER A 117 -9.63 -14.04 -16.31
C SER A 117 -9.19 -13.15 -17.48
N SER A 118 -9.66 -11.91 -17.51
CA SER A 118 -9.34 -10.92 -18.53
C SER A 118 -8.46 -9.79 -17.99
N TRP A 119 -7.81 -9.97 -16.84
CA TRP A 119 -6.81 -9.03 -16.35
C TRP A 119 -5.59 -9.00 -17.26
N GLY A 120 -5.00 -7.83 -17.43
CA GLY A 120 -3.80 -7.66 -18.24
C GLY A 120 -3.11 -6.33 -17.99
N LEU A 121 -2.14 -6.05 -18.86
CA LEU A 121 -1.33 -4.83 -18.82
C LEU A 121 -1.42 -4.08 -20.15
N GLU A 122 -1.57 -2.77 -20.08
CA GLU A 122 -1.30 -1.84 -21.17
C GLU A 122 -0.10 -0.98 -20.77
N GLY A 123 1.09 -1.37 -21.22
CA GLY A 123 2.34 -0.85 -20.65
C GLY A 123 2.51 -1.35 -19.21
N ASP A 124 2.52 -0.44 -18.23
CA ASP A 124 2.52 -0.75 -16.80
C ASP A 124 1.14 -0.64 -16.15
N THR A 125 0.12 -0.24 -16.90
CA THR A 125 -1.23 0.02 -16.37
C THR A 125 -2.03 -1.28 -16.30
N ILE A 126 -2.64 -1.54 -15.15
CA ILE A 126 -3.56 -2.67 -14.93
C ILE A 126 -4.88 -2.39 -15.65
N ILE A 127 -5.31 -3.35 -16.47
CA ILE A 127 -6.57 -3.27 -17.22
C ILE A 127 -7.36 -4.57 -17.13
N ILE A 128 -8.67 -4.48 -17.33
CA ILE A 128 -9.46 -5.56 -17.93
C ILE A 128 -9.32 -5.42 -19.44
N THR A 129 -9.06 -6.52 -20.14
CA THR A 129 -8.82 -6.56 -21.59
C THR A 129 -10.12 -6.71 -22.39
N ASP A 130 -11.14 -7.36 -21.82
CA ASP A 130 -12.43 -7.58 -22.48
C ASP A 130 -13.62 -7.49 -21.50
N PRO A 131 -14.51 -6.48 -21.65
CA PRO A 131 -14.29 -5.28 -22.47
C PRO A 131 -13.14 -4.45 -21.89
N ARG A 132 -12.40 -3.73 -22.75
CA ARG A 132 -11.25 -2.92 -22.30
C ARG A 132 -11.68 -1.88 -21.24
N GLN A 133 -11.16 -1.98 -20.02
CA GLN A 133 -11.40 -1.05 -18.93
C GLN A 133 -10.13 -0.85 -18.09
N LEU A 134 -9.84 0.40 -17.74
CA LEU A 134 -8.64 0.79 -16.97
C LEU A 134 -8.94 1.80 -15.85
N ASN A 135 -10.19 2.26 -15.76
CA ASN A 135 -10.61 3.19 -14.73
C ASN A 135 -11.06 2.42 -13.49
N PHE A 136 -10.53 2.85 -12.35
CA PHE A 136 -10.93 2.39 -11.04
C PHE A 136 -11.45 3.58 -10.23
N LEU A 137 -12.29 3.31 -9.25
CA LEU A 137 -12.67 4.28 -8.23
C LEU A 137 -11.91 3.97 -6.95
N ALA A 138 -11.21 4.96 -6.42
CA ALA A 138 -10.72 4.95 -5.04
C ALA A 138 -11.67 5.78 -4.18
N CYS A 139 -12.34 5.14 -3.24
CA CYS A 139 -13.36 5.76 -2.40
C CYS A 139 -12.89 5.86 -0.95
N ALA A 140 -13.01 7.06 -0.38
CA ALA A 140 -12.57 7.34 0.98
C ALA A 140 -13.36 6.49 1.99
N THR A 141 -12.63 5.92 2.95
CA THR A 141 -13.23 5.25 4.10
C THR A 141 -13.24 6.19 5.31
N ASN A 142 -13.55 5.67 6.50
CA ASN A 142 -13.38 6.42 7.75
C ASN A 142 -11.90 6.60 8.15
N SER A 143 -10.96 5.97 7.42
CA SER A 143 -9.52 6.16 7.57
C SER A 143 -8.96 6.90 6.36
N SER A 144 -8.05 7.85 6.59
CA SER A 144 -7.29 8.51 5.53
C SER A 144 -6.22 7.63 4.90
N GLU A 145 -5.92 6.48 5.51
CA GLU A 145 -4.87 5.56 5.06
C GLU A 145 -5.43 4.41 4.24
N ILE A 146 -6.75 4.27 4.14
CA ILE A 146 -7.41 3.15 3.45
C ILE A 146 -8.50 3.67 2.55
N TYR A 147 -8.47 3.25 1.29
CA TYR A 147 -9.49 3.53 0.30
C TYR A 147 -10.09 2.25 -0.23
N ASP A 148 -11.41 2.21 -0.32
CA ASP A 148 -12.11 1.15 -1.02
C ASP A 148 -11.84 1.27 -2.52
N VAL A 149 -11.52 0.17 -3.20
CA VAL A 149 -11.29 0.17 -4.64
C VAL A 149 -12.38 -0.59 -5.40
N TYR A 150 -12.82 -0.01 -6.51
CA TYR A 150 -13.84 -0.57 -7.40
C TYR A 150 -13.38 -0.47 -8.85
N LEU A 151 -13.78 -1.41 -9.70
CA LEU A 151 -13.63 -1.28 -11.15
C LEU A 151 -14.78 -0.42 -11.69
N GLN A 152 -14.46 0.65 -12.43
CA GLN A 152 -15.46 1.56 -12.96
C GLN A 152 -15.89 1.11 -14.36
N MET A 153 -17.17 0.79 -14.56
CA MET A 153 -17.73 0.37 -15.85
C MET A 153 -18.59 1.45 -16.52
N GLY A 154 -18.79 2.58 -15.85
CA GLY A 154 -19.54 3.75 -16.33
C GLY A 154 -19.31 4.93 -15.40
N ASN A 155 -20.37 5.55 -14.87
CA ASN A 155 -20.25 6.81 -14.11
C ASN A 155 -20.87 6.76 -12.71
N ASP A 156 -21.46 5.63 -12.31
CA ASP A 156 -21.98 5.48 -10.96
C ASP A 156 -20.82 5.45 -9.95
N ILE A 157 -21.10 5.94 -8.74
CA ILE A 157 -20.21 5.81 -7.58
C ILE A 157 -20.97 5.18 -6.41
N PRO A 158 -20.29 4.47 -5.49
CA PRO A 158 -20.90 3.99 -4.24
C PRO A 158 -21.62 5.12 -3.48
N SER A 159 -22.86 4.85 -3.08
CA SER A 159 -23.69 5.84 -2.40
C SER A 159 -23.08 6.24 -1.04
N GLY A 160 -23.03 7.54 -0.76
CA GLY A 160 -22.52 8.06 0.50
C GLY A 160 -20.99 8.04 0.62
N GLN A 161 -20.25 7.65 -0.41
CA GLN A 161 -18.79 7.70 -0.43
C GLN A 161 -18.27 8.83 -1.32
N SER A 162 -17.11 9.38 -0.95
CA SER A 162 -16.37 10.31 -1.81
C SER A 162 -15.32 9.53 -2.59
N CYS A 163 -15.47 9.44 -3.91
CA CYS A 163 -14.61 8.65 -4.77
C CYS A 163 -13.85 9.53 -5.76
N THR A 164 -12.63 9.11 -6.10
CA THR A 164 -11.82 9.68 -7.17
C THR A 164 -11.52 8.60 -8.20
N MET A 165 -11.65 8.94 -9.48
CA MET A 165 -11.26 8.05 -10.57
C MET A 165 -9.74 8.01 -10.68
N ILE A 166 -9.19 6.80 -10.70
CA ILE A 166 -7.75 6.53 -10.70
C ILE A 166 -7.43 5.42 -11.72
N THR A 167 -6.14 5.22 -11.95
CA THR A 167 -5.60 4.06 -12.65
C THR A 167 -4.62 3.34 -11.74
N LEU A 168 -4.49 2.03 -11.93
CA LEU A 168 -3.58 1.20 -11.17
C LEU A 168 -2.40 0.81 -12.06
N HIS A 169 -1.19 0.84 -11.50
CA HIS A 169 0.05 0.63 -12.24
C HIS A 169 0.98 -0.31 -11.47
N LEU A 170 1.82 -1.02 -12.23
CA LEU A 170 3.03 -1.60 -11.67
C LEU A 170 3.98 -0.48 -11.23
N PRO A 171 4.77 -0.68 -10.17
CA PRO A 171 5.89 0.17 -9.89
C PRO A 171 6.78 0.27 -11.12
N CYS A 172 6.97 1.49 -11.64
CA CYS A 172 7.95 1.71 -12.69
C CYS A 172 9.30 1.19 -12.16
N LEU A 173 9.92 0.25 -12.88
CA LEU A 173 11.29 -0.17 -12.60
C LEU A 173 12.17 1.07 -12.71
N CYS A 174 12.71 1.51 -11.58
CA CYS A 174 13.62 2.64 -11.50
C CYS A 174 14.97 2.29 -12.11
#